data_AF-A0A4U6TM63-F1
#
_entry.id   AF-A0A4U6TM63-F1
#
_cell.length_a   1.000
_cell.length_b   1.000
_cell.length_c   1.000
_cell.angle_alpha   90.00
_cell.angle_beta   90.00
_cell.angle_gamma   90.00
#
_symmetry.space_group_name_H-M   'P 1'
#
loop_
_entity.id
_entity.type
_entity.pdbx_description
1 polymer ?
#
loop_
_entity_poly.entity_id
_entity_poly.type
_entity_poly.pdbx_seq_one_letter_code
_entity_poly.pdbx_strand_id
1 'polypeptide(L)' 'MRFCRECNNILYPKEDRRNRVLYCACRSCDDHQIPSSYALFLHRSYYPKDLKFISANNSGVATEQPN' A
#
# COMPACT_ATOMS: atom_id res chain seq x y z
N MET A 1 5.00 1.47 -9.93
CA MET A 1 5.82 2.37 -9.07
C MET A 1 6.92 3.02 -9.91
N ARG A 2 7.42 4.20 -9.53
CA ARG A 2 8.47 4.92 -10.28
C ARG A 2 9.67 5.22 -9.39
N PHE A 3 10.85 5.22 -10.01
CA PHE A 3 12.13 5.42 -9.35
C PHE A 3 12.82 6.67 -9.92
N CYS A 4 13.57 7.35 -9.05
CA CYS A 4 14.42 8.46 -9.42
C CYS A 4 15.57 7.96 -10.31
N ARG A 5 15.90 8.73 -11.36
CA ARG A 5 16.98 8.36 -12.28
C ARG A 5 18.38 8.60 -11.70
N GLU A 6 18.50 9.47 -10.72
CA GLU A 6 19.79 9.86 -10.13
C GLU A 6 20.20 8.96 -8.97
N CYS A 7 19.30 8.78 -7.99
CA CYS A 7 19.61 8.08 -6.73
C CYS A 7 18.85 6.76 -6.57
N ASN A 8 18.09 6.34 -7.58
CA ASN A 8 17.32 5.08 -7.58
C ASN A 8 16.32 4.92 -6.40
N ASN A 9 15.96 6.03 -5.75
CA ASN A 9 14.96 6.05 -4.67
C ASN A 9 13.54 6.11 -5.23
N ILE A 10 12.56 5.70 -4.41
CA ILE A 10 11.13 5.76 -4.77
C ILE A 10 10.69 7.23 -4.88
N LEU A 11 10.01 7.57 -5.97
CA LEU A 11 9.38 8.88 -6.14
C LEU A 11 8.02 8.92 -5.44
N TYR A 12 7.78 9.98 -4.68
CA TYR A 12 6.55 10.20 -3.93
C TYR A 12 5.64 11.22 -4.63
N PRO A 13 4.32 11.02 -4.65
CA PRO A 13 3.38 11.98 -5.22
C PRO A 13 3.36 13.29 -4.42
N LYS A 14 3.34 14.42 -5.12
CA LYS A 14 3.33 15.79 -4.60
C LYS A 14 2.45 16.68 -5.48
N GLU A 15 1.74 17.60 -4.85
CA GLU A 15 0.83 18.54 -5.52
C GLU A 15 1.52 19.90 -5.74
N ASP A 16 1.43 20.44 -6.95
CA ASP A 16 1.64 21.86 -7.22
C ASP A 16 0.30 22.59 -7.11
N ARG A 17 0.10 23.29 -6.00
CA ARG A 17 -1.16 24.00 -5.70
C ARG A 17 -1.43 25.17 -6.65
N ARG A 18 -0.40 25.77 -7.26
CA ARG A 18 -0.57 26.91 -8.17
C ARG A 18 -1.13 26.46 -9.51
N ASN A 19 -0.58 25.38 -10.04
CA ASN A 19 -0.97 24.81 -11.33
C ASN A 19 -2.04 23.72 -11.21
N ARG A 20 -2.37 23.27 -9.99
CA ARG A 20 -3.28 22.15 -9.68
C ARG A 20 -2.86 20.86 -10.39
N VAL A 21 -1.55 20.60 -10.43
CA VAL A 21 -0.96 19.42 -11.09
C VAL A 21 -0.33 18.50 -10.04
N LEU A 22 -0.52 17.20 -10.22
CA LEU A 22 0.17 16.16 -9.46
C LEU A 22 1.45 15.74 -10.19
N TYR A 23 2.57 15.70 -9.47
CA TYR A 23 3.85 15.18 -9.96
C TYR A 23 4.46 14.21 -8.93
N CYS A 24 5.44 13.41 -9.35
CA CYS A 24 6.19 12.53 -8.47
C CYS A 24 7.59 13.11 -8.23
N ALA A 25 7.98 13.26 -6.96
CA ALA A 25 9.19 13.91 -6.49
C ALA A 25 10.09 12.93 -5.72
N CYS A 26 11.41 13.03 -5.91
CA CYS A 26 12.34 12.38 -5.02
C CYS A 26 12.43 13.14 -3.68
N ARG A 27 12.78 12.46 -2.59
CA ARG A 27 13.05 13.10 -1.29
C ARG A 27 14.50 13.54 -1.10
N SER A 28 15.42 12.90 -1.83
CA SER A 28 16.87 13.06 -1.63
C SER A 28 17.53 13.94 -2.69
N CYS A 29 16.85 14.20 -3.80
CA CYS A 29 17.32 15.06 -4.88
C CYS A 29 16.16 15.84 -5.52
N ASP A 30 16.49 16.70 -6.48
CA ASP A 30 15.53 17.60 -7.16
C ASP A 30 14.89 16.99 -8.42
N ASP A 31 14.99 15.67 -8.62
CA ASP A 31 14.32 14.97 -9.72
C ASP A 31 12.79 14.92 -9.49
N HIS A 32 12.06 15.32 -10.52
CA HIS A 32 10.60 15.41 -10.52
C HIS A 32 10.04 14.94 -11.87
N GLN A 33 8.96 14.16 -11.85
CA GLN A 33 8.39 13.56 -13.05
C GLN A 33 6.86 13.65 -13.06
N ILE A 34 6.27 13.94 -14.22
CA ILE A 34 4.82 13.90 -14.40
C ILE A 34 4.36 12.43 -14.49
N PRO A 35 3.37 12.00 -13.68
CA PRO A 35 2.86 10.65 -13.72
C PRO A 35 2.02 10.42 -14.98
N SER A 36 2.05 9.20 -15.52
CA SER A 36 1.20 8.78 -16.65
C SER A 36 -0.24 8.46 -16.23
N SER A 37 -0.50 8.33 -14.92
CA SER A 37 -1.82 8.08 -14.33
C SER A 37 -1.89 8.69 -12.94
N TYR A 38 -3.05 9.23 -12.57
CA TYR A 38 -3.31 9.80 -11.25
C TYR A 38 -3.70 8.75 -10.19
N ALA A 39 -3.82 7.48 -10.58
CA ALA A 39 -4.10 6.39 -9.64
C ALA A 39 -2.86 6.09 -8.78
N LEU A 40 -2.81 6.66 -7.58
CA LEU A 40 -1.68 6.53 -6.64
C LEU A 40 -1.71 5.22 -5.86
N PHE A 41 -2.90 4.80 -5.45
CA PHE A 41 -3.10 3.62 -4.63
C PHE A 41 -4.35 2.89 -5.08
N LEU A 42 -4.21 1.58 -5.26
CA LEU A 42 -5.29 0.67 -5.58
C LEU A 42 -5.20 -0.50 -4.61
N HIS A 43 -6.11 -0.53 -3.66
CA HIS A 43 -6.29 -1.71 -2.81
C HIS A 43 -7.21 -2.70 -3.52
N ARG A 44 -6.72 -3.92 -3.73
CA ARG A 44 -7.53 -5.00 -4.30
C ARG A 44 -7.62 -6.16 -3.32
N SER A 45 -8.71 -6.21 -2.57
CA SER A 45 -9.06 -7.35 -1.73
C SER A 45 -9.50 -8.52 -2.61
N TYR A 46 -8.81 -9.65 -2.49
CA TYR A 46 -9.25 -10.91 -3.07
C TYR A 46 -10.01 -11.70 -2.01
N TYR A 47 -11.33 -11.85 -2.20
CA TYR A 47 -12.11 -12.79 -1.40
C TYR A 47 -12.11 -14.14 -2.12
N PRO A 48 -11.50 -15.18 -1.55
CA PRO A 48 -11.66 -16.53 -2.09
C PRO A 48 -13.13 -16.90 -1.97
N LYS A 49 -13.75 -17.29 -3.09
CA LYS A 49 -15.17 -17.64 -3.17
C LYS A 49 -15.54 -18.87 -2.31
N ASP A 50 -14.53 -19.60 -1.83
CA ASP A 50 -14.67 -20.86 -1.09
C ASP A 50 -14.34 -20.73 0.40
N LEU A 51 -14.29 -19.51 0.96
CA LEU A 51 -14.08 -19.33 2.40
C LEU A 51 -15.32 -19.84 3.16
N LYS A 52 -15.32 -21.13 3.51
CA LYS A 52 -16.30 -21.73 4.41
C LYS A 52 -16.16 -21.02 5.76
N PHE A 53 -17.22 -20.34 6.20
CA PHE A 53 -17.29 -19.78 7.55
C PHE A 53 -17.02 -20.90 8.55
N ILE A 54 -15.87 -20.87 9.23
CA ILE A 54 -15.66 -21.69 10.40
C ILE A 54 -16.64 -21.12 11.45
N SER A 55 -17.77 -21.81 11.65
CA SER A 55 -18.62 -21.53 12.80
C SER A 55 -17.75 -21.67 14.03
N ALA A 56 -17.56 -20.57 14.77
CA ALA A 56 -16.80 -20.55 16.00
C ALA A 56 -17.44 -21.50 17.03
N ASN A 57 -17.02 -22.76 17.02
CA ASN A 57 -17.21 -23.64 18.17
C ASN A 57 -16.13 -23.25 19.18
N ASN A 58 -16.39 -22.18 19.95
CA ASN A 58 -15.65 -21.91 21.17
C ASN A 58 -16.08 -22.94 22.23
N SER A 59 -15.65 -24.19 22.05
CA SER A 59 -15.59 -25.15 23.15
C SER A 59 -14.41 -24.73 24.02
N GLY A 60 -14.69 -24.21 25.21
CA GLY A 60 -13.68 -23.74 26.15
C GLY A 60 -12.57 -24.77 26.35
N VAL A 61 -11.33 -24.36 26.10
CA VAL A 61 -10.14 -25.15 26.45
C VAL A 61 -10.04 -25.17 27.96
N ALA A 62 -10.35 -26.32 28.55
CA ALA A 62 -9.99 -26.64 29.93
C ALA A 62 -8.46 -26.65 30.04
N THR A 63 -7.91 -25.79 30.88
CA THR A 63 -6.50 -25.83 31.27
C THR A 63 -6.31 -26.95 32.29
N GLU A 64 -5.86 -28.12 31.85
CA GLU A 64 -5.17 -29.08 32.72
C GLU A 64 -3.67 -28.88 32.50
N GLN A 65 -2.97 -28.36 33.52
CA GLN A 65 -1.51 -28.33 33.55
C GLN A 65 -0.99 -29.66 34.11
N PRO A 66 -0.06 -30.36 33.43
CA PRO A 66 0.61 -31.52 34.02
C PRO A 66 1.89 -31.13 34.79
N ASN A 67 1.99 -31.72 35.98
CA ASN A 67 3.12 -31.89 36.92
C ASN A 67 3.77 -30.66 37.56
#